data_AF-N6WSN1-F1
#
_entry.id   AF-N6WSN1-F1
#
_cell.length_a   1.000
_cell.length_b   1.000
_cell.length_c   1.000
_cell.angle_alpha   90.00
_cell.angle_beta   90.00
_cell.angle_gamma   90.00
#
_symmetry.space_group_name_H-M   'P 1'
#
loop_
_entity.id
_entity.type
_entity.pdbx_description
1 polymer ?
#
loop_
_entity_poly.entity_id
_entity_poly.type
_entity_poly.pdbx_seq_one_letter_code
_entity_poly.pdbx_strand_id
1 'polypeptide(L)'
;MTQDAIRGGVVAFLCLAATTLPVGTVSAADTYATKYGLGPDKWATAWLFSRFVDTDAQLEVIDPDAEFSAGAVPFDDPTADTDFQRTSEVSAFQGVARHFNLDDPIVRRMEDIIYEMEVAFWQTDTSIQTDLVEHGFRRLQEENGRTNVPPECYLKFFDSVASALDAHPKGEAFPLEALVSDCEVQSTDQPRTVAQQSTSKDVGEVGLEAVLAAIEQGKRVVFVDVREPSEFHEQHIPGALNIPIRDLDESTVGRIGPADYVVSYCVKDFRGYEMAKLLARAGAQNSVIMNPYGLKGWVSSGLPVAGTHALSSDEADRQLKDCVSDRNCLMR
;
A
#
# COMPACT_ATOMS: atom_id res chain seq x y z
N MET A 1 -85.17 33.12 -31.61
CA MET A 1 -85.31 32.65 -30.21
C MET A 1 -84.63 31.29 -30.09
N THR A 2 -84.18 30.92 -28.89
CA THR A 2 -83.27 29.82 -28.47
C THR A 2 -81.79 30.18 -28.62
N GLN A 3 -81.14 30.85 -27.66
CA GLN A 3 -80.61 30.37 -26.36
C GLN A 3 -79.73 29.11 -26.51
N ASP A 4 -78.41 29.27 -26.32
CA ASP A 4 -77.66 28.55 -25.29
C ASP A 4 -76.23 29.10 -25.16
N ALA A 5 -75.89 29.53 -23.94
CA ALA A 5 -74.59 30.08 -23.58
C ALA A 5 -74.04 29.35 -22.35
N ILE A 6 -72.87 28.74 -22.55
CA ILE A 6 -71.73 28.61 -21.64
C ILE A 6 -71.89 27.66 -20.44
N ARG A 7 -71.25 26.49 -20.54
CA ARG A 7 -70.67 25.78 -19.39
C ARG A 7 -69.17 25.56 -19.63
N GLY A 8 -68.38 25.93 -18.62
CA GLY A 8 -66.92 26.03 -18.64
C GLY A 8 -66.17 24.69 -18.71
N GLY A 9 -65.04 24.71 -19.43
CA GLY A 9 -64.01 23.68 -19.36
C GLY A 9 -62.95 24.06 -18.33
N VAL A 10 -62.79 23.22 -17.31
CA VAL A 10 -61.65 23.24 -16.40
C VAL A 10 -60.47 22.59 -17.13
N VAL A 11 -59.41 23.35 -17.40
CA VAL A 11 -58.14 22.81 -17.91
C VAL A 11 -57.41 22.18 -16.74
N ALA A 12 -57.38 20.84 -16.70
CA ALA A 12 -56.57 20.09 -15.75
C ALA A 12 -55.08 20.23 -16.14
N PHE A 13 -54.30 20.91 -15.31
CA PHE A 13 -52.85 20.85 -15.37
C PHE A 13 -52.41 19.46 -14.91
N LEU A 14 -51.98 18.62 -15.85
CA LEU A 14 -51.22 17.40 -15.55
C LEU A 14 -49.87 17.83 -14.96
N CYS A 15 -49.76 17.73 -13.64
CA CYS A 15 -48.49 17.78 -12.94
C CYS A 15 -47.74 16.50 -13.30
N LEU A 16 -46.76 16.58 -14.21
CA LEU A 16 -45.78 15.50 -14.40
C LEU A 16 -44.97 15.42 -13.10
N ALA A 17 -45.36 14.51 -12.21
CA ALA A 17 -44.49 14.07 -11.14
C ALA A 17 -43.27 13.42 -11.80
N ALA A 18 -42.13 14.10 -11.74
CA ALA A 18 -40.85 13.48 -12.02
C ALA A 18 -40.71 12.32 -11.04
N THR A 19 -40.86 11.09 -11.54
CA THR A 19 -40.49 9.90 -10.80
C THR A 19 -38.98 9.96 -10.60
N THR A 20 -38.56 10.44 -9.43
CA THR A 20 -37.23 10.14 -8.92
C THR A 20 -37.12 8.62 -8.85
N LEU A 21 -36.37 8.04 -9.77
CA LEU A 21 -35.90 6.67 -9.61
C LEU A 21 -35.20 6.60 -8.24
N PRO A 22 -35.49 5.59 -7.40
CA PRO A 22 -34.71 5.42 -6.19
C PRO A 22 -33.26 5.26 -6.63
N VAL A 23 -32.37 6.06 -6.03
CA VAL A 23 -30.93 5.78 -6.08
C VAL A 23 -30.79 4.32 -5.67
N GLY A 24 -30.26 3.49 -6.56
CA GLY A 24 -30.20 2.05 -6.35
C GLY A 24 -29.53 1.78 -5.01
N THR A 25 -30.25 1.16 -4.08
CA THR A 25 -29.64 0.59 -2.90
C THR A 25 -28.73 -0.53 -3.39
N VAL A 26 -27.42 -0.28 -3.39
CA VAL A 26 -26.41 -1.31 -3.65
C VAL A 26 -26.64 -2.42 -2.62
N SER A 27 -26.97 -3.63 -3.07
CA SER A 27 -27.12 -4.77 -2.17
C SER A 27 -25.75 -5.13 -1.63
N ALA A 28 -25.64 -5.22 -0.31
CA ALA A 28 -24.47 -5.80 0.31
C ALA A 28 -24.33 -7.29 -0.08
N ALA A 29 -23.09 -7.77 -0.13
CA ALA A 29 -22.76 -9.13 -0.56
C ALA A 29 -22.55 -10.05 0.64
N ASP A 30 -22.88 -11.34 0.50
CA ASP A 30 -22.64 -12.32 1.56
C ASP A 30 -21.14 -12.50 1.86
N THR A 31 -20.25 -12.22 0.89
CA THR A 31 -18.81 -12.36 1.03
C THR A 31 -18.05 -11.32 0.18
N TYR A 32 -17.16 -10.57 0.82
CA TYR A 32 -16.14 -9.75 0.17
C TYR A 32 -14.79 -10.47 0.26
N ALA A 33 -14.09 -10.58 -0.86
CA ALA A 33 -12.87 -11.38 -0.94
C ALA A 33 -11.69 -10.57 -1.48
N THR A 34 -10.49 -10.85 -0.97
CA THR A 34 -9.25 -10.33 -1.55
C THR A 34 -8.15 -11.37 -1.44
N LYS A 35 -7.16 -11.29 -2.33
CA LYS A 35 -5.95 -12.09 -2.21
C LYS A 35 -5.02 -11.46 -1.20
N TYR A 36 -4.32 -12.27 -0.41
CA TYR A 36 -3.38 -11.78 0.59
C TYR A 36 -2.32 -10.89 -0.07
N GLY A 37 -2.12 -9.70 0.49
CA GLY A 37 -1.16 -8.72 0.00
C GLY A 37 -0.62 -7.87 1.14
N LEU A 38 0.40 -7.08 0.86
CA LEU A 38 1.10 -6.29 1.89
C LEU A 38 0.69 -4.83 1.91
N GLY A 39 -0.09 -4.39 0.92
CA GLY A 39 -0.46 -2.99 0.74
C GLY A 39 -1.45 -2.53 1.81
N PRO A 40 -1.19 -1.41 2.51
CA PRO A 40 -2.18 -0.81 3.40
C PRO A 40 -3.54 -0.51 2.75
N ASP A 41 -3.62 -0.21 1.44
CA ASP A 41 -4.91 0.01 0.73
C ASP A 41 -5.83 -1.21 0.85
N LYS A 42 -5.28 -2.41 0.63
CA LYS A 42 -5.99 -3.69 0.74
C LYS A 42 -6.67 -3.83 2.10
N TRP A 43 -5.87 -3.65 3.14
CA TRP A 43 -6.27 -3.93 4.51
C TRP A 43 -7.19 -2.85 5.06
N ALA A 44 -6.97 -1.59 4.66
CA ALA A 44 -7.91 -0.52 4.93
C ALA A 44 -9.25 -0.79 4.25
N THR A 45 -9.25 -1.29 3.01
CA THR A 45 -10.48 -1.63 2.27
C THR A 45 -11.21 -2.80 2.93
N ALA A 46 -10.48 -3.83 3.36
CA ALA A 46 -11.04 -4.94 4.13
C ALA A 46 -11.70 -4.46 5.44
N TRP A 47 -11.04 -3.53 6.14
CA TRP A 47 -11.58 -2.87 7.32
C TRP A 47 -12.82 -2.04 7.01
N LEU A 48 -12.82 -1.27 5.92
CA LEU A 48 -13.96 -0.47 5.48
C LEU A 48 -15.20 -1.33 5.24
N PHE A 49 -15.04 -2.45 4.53
CA PHE A 49 -16.12 -3.41 4.33
C PHE A 49 -16.65 -3.92 5.67
N SER A 50 -15.74 -4.37 6.53
CA SER A 50 -16.06 -5.03 7.80
C SER A 50 -16.61 -4.10 8.89
N ARG A 51 -16.61 -2.77 8.69
CA ARG A 51 -17.02 -1.79 9.71
C ARG A 51 -18.09 -0.81 9.23
N PHE A 52 -18.12 -0.47 7.94
CA PHE A 52 -18.98 0.58 7.40
C PHE A 52 -19.91 0.14 6.27
N VAL A 53 -19.56 -0.91 5.52
CA VAL A 53 -20.37 -1.35 4.37
C VAL A 53 -21.36 -2.44 4.77
N ASP A 54 -20.84 -3.57 5.26
CA ASP A 54 -21.65 -4.70 5.70
C ASP A 54 -20.93 -5.42 6.84
N THR A 55 -21.42 -5.19 8.06
CA THR A 55 -20.85 -5.80 9.27
C THR A 55 -21.16 -7.28 9.43
N ASP A 56 -22.14 -7.80 8.67
CA ASP A 56 -22.57 -9.19 8.71
C ASP A 56 -21.93 -10.02 7.58
N ALA A 57 -21.39 -9.36 6.54
CA ALA A 57 -20.67 -10.02 5.45
C ALA A 57 -19.41 -10.74 5.92
N GLN A 58 -19.08 -11.85 5.24
CA GLN A 58 -17.81 -12.53 5.46
C GLN A 58 -16.68 -11.80 4.72
N LEU A 59 -15.55 -11.64 5.41
CA LEU A 59 -14.29 -11.25 4.79
C LEU A 59 -13.46 -12.50 4.49
N GLU A 60 -13.22 -12.77 3.21
CA GLU A 60 -12.39 -13.88 2.75
C GLU A 60 -11.02 -13.35 2.30
N VAL A 61 -9.95 -13.82 2.94
CA VAL A 61 -8.57 -13.54 2.49
C VAL A 61 -7.95 -14.84 2.01
N ILE A 62 -7.69 -14.91 0.71
CA ILE A 62 -7.20 -16.13 0.04
C ILE A 62 -5.72 -16.02 -0.34
N ASP A 63 -5.12 -17.16 -0.70
CA ASP A 63 -3.75 -17.19 -1.22
C ASP A 63 -3.62 -16.36 -2.52
N PRO A 64 -2.49 -15.66 -2.77
CA PRO A 64 -2.24 -14.93 -4.01
C PRO A 64 -2.47 -15.71 -5.31
N ASP A 65 -2.28 -17.02 -5.28
CA ASP A 65 -2.39 -17.89 -6.46
C ASP A 65 -3.75 -18.63 -6.50
N ALA A 66 -4.62 -18.41 -5.51
CA ALA A 66 -5.95 -19.00 -5.45
C ALA A 66 -6.97 -18.23 -6.32
N GLU A 67 -8.02 -18.94 -6.71
CA GLU A 67 -9.21 -18.40 -7.35
C GLU A 67 -10.25 -17.97 -6.31
N PHE A 68 -11.03 -16.93 -6.63
CA PHE A 68 -12.10 -16.47 -5.74
C PHE A 68 -13.26 -17.46 -5.67
N SER A 69 -13.86 -17.58 -4.49
CA SER A 69 -15.07 -18.35 -4.27
C SER A 69 -16.23 -17.84 -5.13
N ALA A 70 -17.06 -18.75 -5.65
CA ALA A 70 -18.18 -18.39 -6.49
C ALA A 70 -19.18 -17.49 -5.73
N GLY A 71 -19.50 -16.32 -6.28
CA GLY A 71 -20.41 -15.35 -5.65
C GLY A 71 -19.75 -14.42 -4.64
N ALA A 72 -18.47 -14.61 -4.32
CA ALA A 72 -17.71 -13.60 -3.59
C ALA A 72 -17.54 -12.35 -4.47
N VAL A 73 -17.43 -11.19 -3.83
CA VAL A 73 -17.14 -9.91 -4.48
C VAL A 73 -15.67 -9.58 -4.25
N PRO A 74 -14.80 -9.71 -5.26
CA PRO A 74 -13.39 -9.37 -5.12
C PRO A 74 -13.17 -7.87 -4.88
N PHE A 75 -12.10 -7.53 -4.19
CA PHE A 75 -11.61 -6.16 -4.08
C PHE A 75 -10.08 -6.11 -3.99
N ASP A 76 -9.52 -4.97 -4.40
CA ASP A 76 -8.08 -4.71 -4.45
C ASP A 76 -7.27 -5.84 -5.12
N ASP A 77 -7.83 -6.40 -6.19
CA ASP A 77 -7.19 -7.41 -7.02
C ASP A 77 -7.23 -6.96 -8.49
N PRO A 78 -6.07 -6.78 -9.16
CA PRO A 78 -6.02 -6.26 -10.52
C PRO A 78 -6.56 -7.22 -11.58
N THR A 79 -6.83 -8.47 -11.21
CA THR A 79 -7.37 -9.51 -12.10
C THR A 79 -8.87 -9.70 -11.97
N ALA A 80 -9.47 -9.12 -10.93
CA ALA A 80 -10.92 -9.13 -10.77
C ALA A 80 -11.60 -8.28 -11.86
N ASP A 81 -12.91 -8.39 -12.00
CA ASP A 81 -13.73 -7.50 -12.83
C ASP A 81 -14.75 -6.81 -11.93
N THR A 82 -14.28 -5.81 -11.17
CA THR A 82 -15.06 -5.14 -10.11
C THR A 82 -14.67 -3.67 -10.02
N ASP A 83 -15.60 -2.81 -9.61
CA ASP A 83 -15.34 -1.39 -9.34
C ASP A 83 -14.42 -1.16 -8.10
N PHE A 84 -14.10 -2.22 -7.34
CA PHE A 84 -13.35 -2.14 -6.08
C PHE A 84 -11.85 -2.38 -6.23
N GLN A 85 -11.29 -1.98 -7.36
CA GLN A 85 -9.86 -2.14 -7.66
C GLN A 85 -9.11 -0.82 -7.54
N ARG A 86 -7.86 -0.91 -7.08
CA ARG A 86 -6.94 0.21 -7.16
C ARG A 86 -6.56 0.51 -8.61
N THR A 87 -6.56 1.80 -8.95
CA THR A 87 -6.04 2.33 -10.20
C THR A 87 -4.85 3.26 -9.93
N SER A 88 -4.25 3.84 -10.97
CA SER A 88 -3.20 4.85 -10.81
C SER A 88 -3.70 6.16 -10.18
N GLU A 89 -5.01 6.38 -10.11
CA GLU A 89 -5.61 7.64 -9.65
C GLU A 89 -6.43 7.49 -8.37
N VAL A 90 -6.89 6.27 -8.08
CA VAL A 90 -7.88 6.00 -7.03
C VAL A 90 -7.50 4.72 -6.30
N SER A 91 -7.44 4.79 -4.98
CA SER A 91 -7.24 3.61 -4.13
C SER A 91 -8.49 2.72 -4.12
N ALA A 92 -8.34 1.42 -3.84
CA ALA A 92 -9.48 0.54 -3.68
C ALA A 92 -10.41 1.04 -2.56
N PHE A 93 -9.82 1.57 -1.48
CA PHE A 93 -10.56 2.18 -0.37
C PHE A 93 -11.47 3.31 -0.83
N GLN A 94 -10.94 4.25 -1.62
CA GLN A 94 -11.71 5.37 -2.18
C GLN A 94 -12.79 4.89 -3.15
N GLY A 95 -12.50 3.85 -3.95
CA GLY A 95 -13.48 3.24 -4.85
C GLY A 95 -14.70 2.72 -4.08
N VAL A 96 -14.46 1.96 -3.01
CA VAL A 96 -15.51 1.42 -2.13
C VAL A 96 -16.27 2.53 -1.41
N ALA A 97 -15.57 3.49 -0.78
CA ALA A 97 -16.20 4.58 -0.06
C ALA A 97 -17.17 5.39 -0.96
N ARG A 98 -16.76 5.68 -2.20
CA ARG A 98 -17.59 6.37 -3.19
C ARG A 98 -18.77 5.52 -3.66
N HIS A 99 -18.54 4.24 -3.94
CA HIS A 99 -19.60 3.34 -4.43
C HIS A 99 -20.75 3.21 -3.43
N PHE A 100 -20.43 3.08 -2.14
CA PHE A 100 -21.42 2.97 -1.06
C PHE A 100 -21.86 4.33 -0.49
N ASN A 101 -21.35 5.45 -1.04
CA ASN A 101 -21.64 6.81 -0.59
C ASN A 101 -21.45 6.98 0.92
N LEU A 102 -20.31 6.51 1.44
CA LEU A 102 -19.95 6.57 2.85
C LEU A 102 -19.56 8.01 3.22
N ASP A 103 -20.37 8.64 4.07
CA ASP A 103 -20.18 10.04 4.48
C ASP A 103 -19.81 10.18 5.96
N ASP A 104 -18.68 9.57 6.32
CA ASP A 104 -18.18 9.53 7.70
C ASP A 104 -16.84 10.29 7.81
N PRO A 105 -16.63 11.14 8.84
CA PRO A 105 -15.42 11.95 8.96
C PRO A 105 -14.14 11.11 9.13
N ILE A 106 -14.21 9.95 9.78
CA ILE A 106 -13.08 9.03 9.91
C ILE A 106 -12.79 8.36 8.59
N VAL A 107 -13.84 7.93 7.86
CA VAL A 107 -13.67 7.36 6.52
C VAL A 107 -13.01 8.37 5.58
N ARG A 108 -13.46 9.62 5.54
CA ARG A 108 -12.83 10.67 4.72
C ARG A 108 -11.37 10.90 5.10
N ARG A 109 -11.05 10.87 6.39
CA ARG A 109 -9.66 11.04 6.85
C ARG A 109 -8.78 9.84 6.49
N MET A 110 -9.35 8.64 6.53
CA MET A 110 -8.68 7.42 6.07
C MET A 110 -8.49 7.46 4.54
N GLU A 111 -9.44 7.99 3.75
CA GLU A 111 -9.28 8.19 2.30
C GLU A 111 -8.03 9.03 1.99
N ASP A 112 -7.83 10.15 2.70
CA ASP A 112 -6.66 11.02 2.54
C ASP A 112 -5.37 10.24 2.84
N ILE A 113 -5.31 9.55 3.99
CA ILE A 113 -4.12 8.82 4.45
C ILE A 113 -3.76 7.69 3.48
N ILE A 114 -4.75 6.87 3.09
CA ILE A 114 -4.51 5.76 2.15
C ILE A 114 -4.12 6.29 0.78
N TYR A 115 -4.77 7.36 0.31
CA TYR A 115 -4.38 8.01 -0.93
C TYR A 115 -2.92 8.49 -0.87
N GLU A 116 -2.49 9.16 0.19
CA GLU A 116 -1.10 9.59 0.36
C GLU A 116 -0.11 8.41 0.46
N MET A 117 -0.50 7.30 1.10
CA MET A 117 0.36 6.13 1.27
C MET A 117 0.51 5.28 -0.01
N GLU A 118 -0.53 5.21 -0.83
CA GLU A 118 -0.64 4.18 -1.88
C GLU A 118 -0.76 4.76 -3.30
N VAL A 119 -1.36 5.95 -3.42
CA VAL A 119 -1.47 6.65 -4.70
C VAL A 119 -0.44 7.76 -4.74
N ALA A 120 -0.56 8.80 -3.92
CA ALA A 120 0.33 9.96 -3.91
C ALA A 120 1.65 9.79 -3.14
N PHE A 121 2.17 8.55 -3.00
CA PHE A 121 3.39 8.26 -2.21
C PHE A 121 4.65 8.98 -2.69
N TRP A 122 4.62 9.56 -3.91
CA TRP A 122 5.70 10.37 -4.49
C TRP A 122 5.73 11.81 -3.96
N GLN A 123 4.68 12.26 -3.27
CA GLN A 123 4.64 13.60 -2.69
C GLN A 123 5.51 13.66 -1.43
N THR A 124 6.22 14.76 -1.25
CA THR A 124 7.11 14.99 -0.10
C THR A 124 6.45 15.73 1.06
N ASP A 125 5.25 16.28 0.84
CA ASP A 125 4.44 16.98 1.83
C ASP A 125 3.25 16.09 2.22
N THR A 126 3.54 15.01 2.93
CA THR A 126 2.52 14.10 3.50
C THR A 126 2.12 14.58 4.89
N SER A 127 0.88 14.28 5.30
CA SER A 127 0.43 14.65 6.63
C SER A 127 1.21 13.87 7.71
N ILE A 128 1.43 14.48 8.88
CA ILE A 128 2.09 13.80 10.00
C ILE A 128 1.35 12.53 10.43
N GLN A 129 0.02 12.52 10.30
CA GLN A 129 -0.80 11.35 10.60
C GLN A 129 -0.56 10.23 9.58
N THR A 130 -0.36 10.56 8.31
CA THR A 130 0.00 9.61 7.25
C THR A 130 1.33 8.93 7.58
N ASP A 131 2.35 9.71 7.94
CA ASP A 131 3.66 9.15 8.34
C ASP A 131 3.53 8.23 9.57
N LEU A 132 2.71 8.60 10.56
CA LEU A 132 2.47 7.78 11.75
C LEU A 132 1.73 6.48 11.44
N VAL A 133 0.68 6.53 10.61
CA VAL A 133 -0.06 5.34 10.18
C VAL A 133 0.85 4.43 9.37
N GLU A 134 1.64 4.97 8.45
CA GLU A 134 2.58 4.18 7.68
C GLU A 134 3.63 3.51 8.58
N HIS A 135 4.22 4.25 9.52
CA HIS A 135 5.17 3.68 10.47
C HIS A 135 4.53 2.59 11.34
N GLY A 136 3.29 2.80 11.80
CA GLY A 136 2.58 1.81 12.62
C GLY A 136 2.27 0.54 11.84
N PHE A 137 1.85 0.69 10.58
CA PHE A 137 1.55 -0.42 9.69
C PHE A 137 2.80 -1.25 9.39
N ARG A 138 3.95 -0.59 9.18
CA ARG A 138 5.24 -1.26 9.00
C ARG A 138 5.68 -1.99 10.25
N ARG A 139 5.59 -1.34 11.40
CA ARG A 139 5.92 -1.96 12.68
C ARG A 139 5.08 -3.20 12.95
N LEU A 140 3.79 -3.18 12.61
CA LEU A 140 2.92 -4.36 12.67
C LEU A 140 3.48 -5.52 11.82
N GLN A 141 3.92 -5.23 10.59
CA GLN A 141 4.53 -6.23 9.69
C GLN A 141 5.88 -6.74 10.20
N GLU A 142 6.70 -5.87 10.77
CA GLU A 142 8.00 -6.21 11.33
C GLU A 142 7.86 -7.15 12.54
N GLU A 143 6.94 -6.85 13.45
CA GLU A 143 6.73 -7.62 14.69
C GLU A 143 6.11 -9.00 14.45
N ASN A 144 5.30 -9.16 13.38
CA ASN A 144 4.56 -10.40 13.11
C ASN A 144 5.13 -11.23 11.93
N GLY A 145 6.15 -10.71 11.25
CA GLY A 145 6.63 -11.26 9.98
C GLY A 145 5.77 -10.78 8.81
N ARG A 146 6.40 -10.05 7.89
CA ARG A 146 5.73 -9.26 6.84
C ARG A 146 4.69 -10.03 6.02
N THR A 147 4.95 -11.29 5.69
CA THR A 147 4.09 -12.16 4.88
C THR A 147 3.10 -12.99 5.70
N ASN A 148 3.18 -12.96 7.03
CA ASN A 148 2.41 -13.83 7.92
C ASN A 148 1.56 -13.05 8.94
N VAL A 149 1.37 -11.74 8.75
CA VAL A 149 0.50 -10.93 9.61
C VAL A 149 -0.95 -11.45 9.47
N PRO A 150 -1.59 -11.90 10.56
CA PRO A 150 -2.97 -12.35 10.50
C PRO A 150 -3.92 -11.22 10.07
N PRO A 151 -4.93 -11.48 9.20
CA PRO A 151 -5.91 -10.49 8.76
C PRO A 151 -6.54 -9.68 9.89
N GLU A 152 -6.88 -10.34 11.00
CA GLU A 152 -7.46 -9.73 12.19
C GLU A 152 -6.53 -8.69 12.85
N CYS A 153 -5.21 -8.85 12.71
CA CYS A 153 -4.25 -7.87 13.21
C CYS A 153 -4.31 -6.58 12.38
N TYR A 154 -4.43 -6.71 11.06
CA TYR A 154 -4.63 -5.54 10.19
C TYR A 154 -5.96 -4.84 10.48
N LEU A 155 -7.04 -5.59 10.68
CA LEU A 155 -8.33 -5.00 11.03
C LEU A 155 -8.27 -4.25 12.37
N LYS A 156 -7.65 -4.85 13.40
CA LYS A 156 -7.42 -4.19 14.70
C LYS A 156 -6.54 -2.96 14.56
N PHE A 157 -5.50 -3.01 13.73
CA PHE A 157 -4.65 -1.87 13.44
C PHE A 157 -5.46 -0.70 12.89
N PHE A 158 -6.34 -0.93 11.90
CA PHE A 158 -7.20 0.12 11.37
C PHE A 158 -8.30 0.57 12.34
N ASP A 159 -8.77 -0.29 13.26
CA ASP A 159 -9.61 0.14 14.39
C ASP A 159 -8.85 1.13 15.31
N SER A 160 -7.58 0.87 15.57
CA SER A 160 -6.69 1.78 16.32
C SER A 160 -6.41 3.09 15.58
N VAL A 161 -6.19 3.04 14.25
CA VAL A 161 -6.06 4.24 13.43
C VAL A 161 -7.33 5.09 13.50
N ALA A 162 -8.50 4.48 13.30
CA ALA A 162 -9.79 5.18 13.39
C ALA A 162 -9.98 5.87 14.76
N SER A 163 -9.65 5.16 15.84
CA SER A 163 -9.71 5.70 17.20
C SER A 163 -8.73 6.88 17.41
N ALA A 164 -7.53 6.78 16.85
CA ALA A 164 -6.53 7.84 16.92
C ALA A 164 -6.96 9.09 16.13
N LEU A 165 -7.55 8.91 14.95
CA LEU A 165 -8.06 10.00 14.12
C LEU A 165 -9.24 10.72 14.78
N ASP A 166 -10.15 9.98 15.42
CA ASP A 166 -11.28 10.55 16.17
C ASP A 166 -10.78 11.40 17.36
N ALA A 167 -9.75 10.91 18.06
CA ALA A 167 -9.14 11.65 19.17
C ALA A 167 -8.31 12.86 18.73
N HIS A 168 -7.87 12.92 17.45
CA HIS A 168 -6.99 13.96 16.90
C HIS A 168 -7.55 14.54 15.59
N PRO A 169 -8.76 15.14 15.60
CA PRO A 169 -9.52 15.45 14.40
C PRO A 169 -8.96 16.61 13.57
N LYS A 170 -7.98 17.37 14.09
CA LYS A 170 -7.39 18.52 13.37
C LYS A 170 -6.10 18.18 12.61
N GLY A 171 -5.80 16.91 12.41
CA GLY A 171 -4.55 16.49 11.76
C GLY A 171 -3.35 16.50 12.71
N GLU A 172 -3.58 16.50 14.03
CA GLU A 172 -2.52 16.52 15.03
C GLU A 172 -1.83 15.15 15.11
N ALA A 173 -0.56 15.14 15.52
CA ALA A 173 0.17 13.90 15.77
C ALA A 173 -0.43 13.13 16.96
N PHE A 174 -0.29 11.81 16.93
CA PHE A 174 -0.64 10.89 18.01
C PHE A 174 0.51 9.92 18.29
N PRO A 175 0.60 9.32 19.49
CA PRO A 175 1.67 8.38 19.82
C PRO A 175 1.59 7.13 18.92
N LEU A 176 2.73 6.66 18.42
CA LEU A 176 2.79 5.49 17.54
C LEU A 176 2.28 4.22 18.24
N GLU A 177 2.47 4.15 19.56
CA GLU A 177 1.99 3.08 20.44
C GLU A 177 0.46 2.99 20.47
N ALA A 178 -0.26 4.06 20.10
CA ALA A 178 -1.72 4.00 19.97
C ALA A 178 -2.17 3.13 18.79
N LEU A 179 -1.30 2.92 17.79
CA LEU A 179 -1.63 2.13 16.59
C LEU A 179 -1.24 0.66 16.71
N VAL A 180 -0.17 0.37 17.45
CA VAL A 180 0.41 -0.97 17.53
C VAL A 180 0.04 -1.58 18.87
N SER A 181 -1.01 -2.40 18.88
CA SER A 181 -1.39 -3.22 20.02
C SER A 181 -0.86 -4.65 19.86
N ASP A 182 -0.65 -5.35 20.97
CA ASP A 182 -0.28 -6.77 20.95
C ASP A 182 -1.35 -7.54 20.17
N CYS A 183 -1.00 -8.03 18.97
CA CYS A 183 -1.91 -8.87 18.22
C CYS A 183 -1.95 -10.28 18.83
N GLU A 184 -2.62 -10.40 19.96
CA GLU A 184 -3.00 -11.70 20.51
C GLU A 184 -4.20 -12.21 19.70
N VAL A 185 -3.93 -13.12 18.76
CA VAL A 185 -4.98 -13.92 18.13
C VAL A 185 -5.44 -14.93 19.17
N GLN A 186 -6.54 -14.62 19.87
CA GLN A 186 -7.22 -15.63 20.67
C GLN A 186 -7.80 -16.66 19.70
N SER A 187 -7.32 -17.91 19.78
CA SER A 187 -7.94 -19.03 19.07
C SER A 187 -9.35 -19.24 19.64
N THR A 188 -10.32 -18.53 19.09
CA THR A 188 -11.73 -18.72 19.46
C THR A 188 -12.33 -19.74 18.51
N ASP A 189 -13.02 -20.70 19.12
CA ASP A 189 -13.56 -21.95 18.55
C ASP A 189 -14.78 -21.70 17.62
N GLN A 190 -14.70 -20.72 16.71
CA GLN A 190 -15.65 -20.53 15.63
C GLN A 190 -14.97 -20.71 14.27
N PRO A 191 -15.50 -21.55 13.37
CA PRO A 191 -14.93 -21.72 12.04
C PRO A 191 -15.28 -20.50 11.18
N ARG A 192 -14.47 -19.45 11.28
CA ARG A 192 -14.22 -18.56 10.15
C ARG A 192 -13.04 -19.18 9.41
N THR A 193 -13.31 -19.85 8.30
CA THR A 193 -12.33 -20.52 7.46
C THR A 193 -11.38 -19.51 6.83
N VAL A 194 -10.39 -19.05 7.58
CA VAL A 194 -9.15 -18.50 7.02
C VAL A 194 -8.31 -19.70 6.61
N ALA A 195 -8.47 -20.16 5.37
CA ALA A 195 -7.65 -21.22 4.81
C ALA A 195 -6.25 -20.65 4.48
N GLN A 196 -5.41 -20.47 5.51
CA GLN A 196 -3.99 -20.19 5.34
C GLN A 196 -3.25 -21.49 5.00
N GLN A 197 -2.86 -21.65 3.74
CA GLN A 197 -1.75 -22.54 3.37
C GLN A 197 -0.61 -21.69 2.81
N SER A 198 0.29 -21.32 3.72
CA SER A 198 1.53 -20.59 3.44
C SER A 198 2.46 -21.39 2.53
N THR A 199 2.64 -20.94 1.28
CA THR A 199 3.82 -21.27 0.46
C THR A 199 4.27 -20.10 -0.41
N SER A 200 4.74 -19.00 0.17
CA SER A 200 5.52 -18.02 -0.58
C SER A 200 6.87 -17.80 0.12
N LYS A 201 7.96 -18.11 -0.60
CA LYS A 201 9.33 -17.97 -0.11
C LYS A 201 9.59 -16.48 0.19
N ASP A 202 9.81 -16.14 1.45
CA ASP A 202 9.97 -14.75 1.91
C ASP A 202 11.11 -14.03 1.18
N VAL A 203 10.90 -12.77 0.81
CA VAL A 203 11.95 -11.88 0.32
C VAL A 203 12.95 -11.67 1.44
N GLY A 204 14.25 -11.87 1.18
CA GLY A 204 15.27 -11.63 2.19
C GLY A 204 15.36 -10.16 2.56
N GLU A 205 15.54 -9.88 3.84
CA GLU A 205 15.89 -8.54 4.33
C GLU A 205 17.36 -8.53 4.77
N VAL A 206 18.07 -7.45 4.46
CA VAL A 206 19.46 -7.24 4.88
C VAL A 206 19.63 -5.89 5.56
N GLY A 207 20.25 -5.87 6.73
CA GLY A 207 20.56 -4.62 7.41
C GLY A 207 21.62 -3.82 6.66
N LEU A 208 21.54 -2.49 6.70
CA LEU A 208 22.45 -1.57 6.02
C LEU A 208 23.91 -1.86 6.42
N GLU A 209 24.19 -2.13 7.69
CA GLU A 209 25.54 -2.48 8.13
C GLU A 209 26.10 -3.73 7.44
N ALA A 210 25.25 -4.74 7.21
CA ALA A 210 25.62 -5.96 6.51
C ALA A 210 25.81 -5.72 5.00
N VAL A 211 25.01 -4.84 4.40
CA VAL A 211 25.22 -4.38 3.01
C VAL A 211 26.58 -3.71 2.87
N LEU A 212 26.90 -2.76 3.75
CA LEU A 212 28.19 -2.07 3.73
C LEU A 212 29.35 -3.04 4.00
N ALA A 213 29.18 -4.02 4.90
CA ALA A 213 30.17 -5.07 5.14
C ALA A 213 30.39 -5.97 3.91
N ALA A 214 29.34 -6.27 3.16
CA ALA A 214 29.45 -7.02 1.91
C ALA A 214 30.29 -6.23 0.89
N ILE A 215 30.02 -4.93 0.73
CA ILE A 215 30.79 -4.05 -0.16
C ILE A 215 32.27 -3.99 0.27
N GLU A 216 32.53 -3.84 1.57
CA GLU A 216 33.88 -3.81 2.16
C GLU A 216 34.67 -5.10 1.86
N GLN A 217 33.99 -6.25 1.92
CA GLN A 217 34.56 -7.57 1.60
C GLN A 217 34.75 -7.81 0.10
N GLY A 218 34.47 -6.82 -0.75
CA GLY A 218 34.55 -6.94 -2.20
C GLY A 218 33.43 -7.76 -2.83
N LYS A 219 32.33 -8.03 -2.10
CA LYS A 219 31.13 -8.63 -2.68
C LYS A 219 30.46 -7.63 -3.60
N ARG A 220 29.87 -8.15 -4.68
CA ARG A 220 29.12 -7.35 -5.65
C ARG A 220 27.70 -7.12 -5.14
N VAL A 221 27.45 -5.94 -4.57
CA VAL A 221 26.11 -5.46 -4.24
C VAL A 221 25.60 -4.61 -5.41
N VAL A 222 24.42 -4.93 -5.93
CA VAL A 222 23.75 -4.14 -6.96
C VAL A 222 22.50 -3.52 -6.36
N PHE A 223 22.47 -2.19 -6.32
CA PHE A 223 21.26 -1.45 -5.95
C PHE A 223 20.38 -1.25 -7.18
N VAL A 224 19.07 -1.52 -7.03
CA VAL A 224 18.08 -1.37 -8.09
C VAL A 224 17.03 -0.37 -7.65
N ASP A 225 17.08 0.83 -8.21
CA ASP A 225 16.08 1.88 -7.99
C ASP A 225 14.88 1.63 -8.89
N VAL A 226 13.74 1.30 -8.30
CA VAL A 226 12.53 0.95 -9.05
C VAL A 226 11.57 2.11 -9.28
N ARG A 227 12.04 3.32 -9.01
CA ARG A 227 11.30 4.56 -9.19
C ARG A 227 11.32 5.02 -10.65
N GLU A 228 10.49 6.00 -10.96
CA GLU A 228 10.49 6.60 -12.29
C GLU A 228 11.85 7.25 -12.62
N PRO A 229 12.25 7.34 -13.90
CA PRO A 229 13.52 7.93 -14.29
C PRO A 229 13.73 9.35 -13.76
N SER A 230 12.68 10.16 -13.68
CA SER A 230 12.75 11.51 -13.10
C SER A 230 13.11 11.48 -11.61
N GLU A 231 12.47 10.61 -10.82
CA GLU A 231 12.76 10.43 -9.39
C GLU A 231 14.22 9.97 -9.19
N PHE A 232 14.71 9.07 -10.05
CA PHE A 232 16.09 8.61 -10.04
C PHE A 232 17.06 9.74 -10.39
N HIS A 233 16.80 10.49 -11.47
CA HIS A 233 17.68 11.57 -11.92
C HIS A 233 17.88 12.67 -10.87
N GLU A 234 16.86 12.98 -10.09
CA GLU A 234 16.96 13.97 -9.01
C GLU A 234 17.96 13.54 -7.93
N GLN A 235 17.81 12.30 -7.43
CA GLN A 235 18.62 11.76 -6.34
C GLN A 235 18.42 10.24 -6.21
N HIS A 236 19.49 9.47 -6.08
CA HIS A 236 19.50 8.00 -5.97
C HIS A 236 20.72 7.50 -5.18
N ILE A 237 20.73 6.21 -4.82
CA ILE A 237 21.88 5.54 -4.20
C ILE A 237 23.03 5.48 -5.23
N PRO A 238 24.27 5.82 -4.86
CA PRO A 238 25.41 5.82 -5.80
C PRO A 238 25.60 4.46 -6.48
N GLY A 239 25.80 4.47 -7.79
CA GLY A 239 25.96 3.27 -8.61
C GLY A 239 24.69 2.43 -8.83
N ALA A 240 23.51 2.89 -8.38
CA ALA A 240 22.26 2.18 -8.57
C ALA A 240 21.84 2.09 -10.05
N LEU A 241 21.19 0.98 -10.41
CA LEU A 241 20.52 0.80 -11.69
C LEU A 241 19.07 1.29 -11.59
N ASN A 242 18.62 2.14 -12.51
CA ASN A 242 17.20 2.49 -12.60
C ASN A 242 16.43 1.46 -13.44
N ILE A 243 15.50 0.76 -12.80
CA ILE A 243 14.61 -0.23 -13.42
C ILE A 243 13.20 0.02 -12.88
N PRO A 244 12.44 0.93 -13.51
CA PRO A 244 11.10 1.29 -13.04
C PRO A 244 10.21 0.07 -12.87
N ILE A 245 9.43 0.03 -11.78
CA ILE A 245 8.56 -1.12 -11.47
C ILE A 245 7.50 -1.38 -12.56
N ARG A 246 7.13 -0.37 -13.34
CA ARG A 246 6.20 -0.54 -14.47
C ARG A 246 6.80 -1.24 -15.68
N ASP A 247 8.12 -1.26 -15.77
CA ASP A 247 8.87 -1.91 -16.85
C ASP A 247 9.26 -3.35 -16.46
N LEU A 248 8.55 -3.92 -15.46
CA LEU A 248 8.78 -5.27 -14.95
C LEU A 248 8.39 -6.33 -15.98
N ASP A 249 9.39 -7.04 -16.47
CA ASP A 249 9.24 -8.26 -17.23
C ASP A 249 10.30 -9.30 -16.85
N GLU A 250 10.14 -10.55 -17.28
CA GLU A 250 11.11 -11.62 -17.00
C GLU A 250 12.52 -11.31 -17.55
N SER A 251 12.64 -10.42 -18.54
CA SER A 251 13.92 -10.00 -19.10
C SER A 251 14.73 -9.09 -18.16
N THR A 252 14.06 -8.51 -17.16
CA THR A 252 14.63 -7.60 -16.17
C THR A 252 15.77 -8.23 -15.37
N VAL A 253 15.69 -9.55 -15.11
CA VAL A 253 16.77 -10.31 -14.42
C VAL A 253 18.08 -10.23 -15.20
N GLY A 254 18.00 -10.26 -16.54
CA GLY A 254 19.19 -10.20 -17.41
C GLY A 254 19.97 -8.88 -17.30
N ARG A 255 19.31 -7.79 -16.89
CA ARG A 255 19.92 -6.45 -16.80
C ARG A 255 20.75 -6.25 -15.53
N ILE A 256 20.43 -6.97 -14.45
CA ILE A 256 21.07 -6.82 -13.13
C ILE A 256 22.44 -7.53 -13.10
N GLY A 257 22.58 -8.60 -13.90
CA GLY A 257 23.79 -9.41 -13.97
C GLY A 257 24.08 -10.19 -12.68
N PRO A 258 25.17 -10.97 -12.63
CA PRO A 258 25.55 -11.70 -11.42
C PRO A 258 25.90 -10.76 -10.27
N ALA A 259 25.34 -10.99 -9.09
CA ALA A 259 25.60 -10.21 -7.88
C ALA A 259 25.59 -11.14 -6.65
N ASP A 260 26.24 -10.72 -5.56
CA ASP A 260 26.09 -11.37 -4.26
C ASP A 260 24.81 -10.92 -3.55
N TYR A 261 24.41 -9.66 -3.77
CA TYR A 261 23.14 -9.11 -3.33
C TYR A 261 22.53 -8.23 -4.44
N VAL A 262 21.23 -8.36 -4.65
CA VAL A 262 20.43 -7.41 -5.44
C VAL A 262 19.49 -6.70 -4.47
N VAL A 263 19.82 -5.46 -4.13
CA VAL A 263 19.08 -4.64 -3.17
C VAL A 263 18.11 -3.75 -3.95
N SER A 264 16.86 -4.17 -4.04
CA SER A 264 15.82 -3.40 -4.73
C SER A 264 15.20 -2.39 -3.78
N TYR A 265 15.08 -1.14 -4.22
CA TYR A 265 14.62 -0.06 -3.37
C TYR A 265 13.78 0.97 -4.12
N CYS A 266 12.94 1.69 -3.37
CA CYS A 266 12.30 2.92 -3.84
C CYS A 266 12.45 4.02 -2.78
N VAL A 267 11.46 4.90 -2.57
CA VAL A 267 11.56 5.88 -1.47
C VAL A 267 11.55 5.17 -0.11
N LYS A 268 10.68 4.17 0.08
CA LYS A 268 10.41 3.47 1.35
C LYS A 268 10.22 1.93 1.20
N ASP A 269 10.75 1.33 0.13
CA ASP A 269 10.75 -0.13 -0.18
C ASP A 269 9.43 -0.88 -0.33
N PHE A 270 8.30 -0.22 -0.58
CA PHE A 270 7.11 -0.93 -1.07
C PHE A 270 7.34 -1.50 -2.48
N ARG A 271 7.65 -0.62 -3.43
CA ARG A 271 8.01 -1.00 -4.81
C ARG A 271 9.28 -1.89 -4.83
N GLY A 272 10.25 -1.58 -3.98
CA GLY A 272 11.49 -2.36 -3.85
C GLY A 272 11.22 -3.81 -3.42
N TYR A 273 10.30 -4.03 -2.47
CA TYR A 273 9.89 -5.36 -2.05
C TYR A 273 9.22 -6.16 -3.17
N GLU A 274 8.31 -5.56 -3.93
CA GLU A 274 7.66 -6.24 -5.05
C GLU A 274 8.66 -6.64 -6.14
N MET A 275 9.62 -5.76 -6.45
CA MET A 275 10.74 -6.11 -7.33
C MET A 275 11.55 -7.28 -6.77
N ALA A 276 11.91 -7.25 -5.49
CA ALA A 276 12.71 -8.31 -4.90
C ALA A 276 11.97 -9.67 -4.88
N LYS A 277 10.66 -9.66 -4.67
CA LYS A 277 9.78 -10.83 -4.77
C LYS A 277 9.75 -11.40 -6.19
N LEU A 278 9.60 -10.53 -7.20
CA LEU A 278 9.61 -10.95 -8.60
C LEU A 278 10.96 -11.57 -8.97
N LEU A 279 12.06 -10.93 -8.59
CA LEU A 279 13.41 -11.42 -8.84
C LEU A 279 13.64 -12.78 -8.16
N ALA A 280 13.18 -12.95 -6.91
CA ALA A 280 13.27 -14.23 -6.20
C ALA A 280 12.47 -15.35 -6.91
N ARG A 281 11.26 -15.04 -7.40
CA ARG A 281 10.43 -15.96 -8.20
C ARG A 281 11.09 -16.32 -9.53
N ALA A 282 11.76 -15.36 -10.16
CA ALA A 282 12.53 -15.57 -11.38
C ALA A 282 13.90 -16.24 -11.15
N GLY A 283 14.20 -16.66 -9.91
CA GLY A 283 15.38 -17.45 -9.56
C GLY A 283 16.56 -16.66 -8.98
N ALA A 284 16.48 -15.33 -8.89
CA ALA A 284 17.47 -14.50 -8.21
C ALA A 284 17.25 -14.53 -6.69
N GLN A 285 17.65 -15.64 -6.06
CA GLN A 285 17.48 -15.90 -4.62
C GLN A 285 18.28 -14.95 -3.72
N ASN A 286 19.22 -14.21 -4.29
CA ASN A 286 20.02 -13.18 -3.65
C ASN A 286 19.37 -11.78 -3.74
N SER A 287 18.11 -11.70 -4.19
CA SER A 287 17.34 -10.47 -4.17
C SER A 287 16.74 -10.20 -2.80
N VAL A 288 16.98 -8.99 -2.31
CA VAL A 288 16.69 -8.56 -0.95
C VAL A 288 16.19 -7.12 -0.93
N ILE A 289 15.58 -6.73 0.19
CA ILE A 289 15.37 -5.32 0.56
C ILE A 289 16.33 -4.94 1.70
N MET A 290 16.59 -3.64 1.85
CA MET A 290 17.51 -3.12 2.86
C MET A 290 16.76 -2.46 4.01
N ASN A 291 17.27 -2.55 5.23
CA ASN A 291 16.80 -1.77 6.39
C ASN A 291 17.96 -0.93 6.98
N PRO A 292 17.81 0.39 7.23
CA PRO A 292 16.61 1.21 7.06
C PRO A 292 16.11 1.30 5.62
N TYR A 293 14.78 1.27 5.45
CA TYR A 293 14.14 1.06 4.15
C TYR A 293 14.29 2.22 3.17
N GLY A 294 14.58 1.86 1.92
CA GLY A 294 14.54 2.73 0.77
C GLY A 294 15.60 3.82 0.77
N LEU A 295 15.44 4.74 -0.17
CA LEU A 295 16.27 5.94 -0.25
C LEU A 295 16.14 6.79 1.01
N LYS A 296 14.96 6.83 1.64
CA LYS A 296 14.73 7.56 2.90
C LYS A 296 15.62 6.98 4.01
N GLY A 297 15.64 5.66 4.16
CA GLY A 297 16.48 4.95 5.12
C GLY A 297 17.97 5.19 4.87
N TRP A 298 18.40 5.09 3.62
CA TRP A 298 19.77 5.39 3.19
C TRP A 298 20.21 6.81 3.57
N VAL A 299 19.40 7.82 3.20
CA VAL A 299 19.69 9.24 3.50
C VAL A 299 19.67 9.50 5.01
N SER A 300 18.70 8.94 5.74
CA SER A 300 18.62 9.10 7.20
C SER A 300 19.82 8.51 7.94
N SER A 301 20.51 7.54 7.32
CA SER A 301 21.73 6.93 7.85
C SER A 301 23.00 7.76 7.59
N GLY A 302 22.87 8.93 6.92
CA GLY A 302 23.98 9.83 6.61
C GLY A 302 24.77 9.47 5.36
N LEU A 303 24.24 8.56 4.52
CA LEU A 303 24.95 8.07 3.35
C LEU A 303 24.81 9.01 2.14
N PRO A 304 25.83 9.08 1.26
CA PRO A 304 25.81 9.97 0.11
C PRO A 304 24.79 9.54 -0.93
N VAL A 305 24.23 10.51 -1.66
CA VAL A 305 23.33 10.30 -2.80
C VAL A 305 23.89 10.98 -4.05
N ALA A 306 23.58 10.43 -5.20
CA ALA A 306 23.96 10.97 -6.51
C ALA A 306 22.73 11.48 -7.26
N GLY A 307 22.87 12.52 -8.09
CA GLY A 307 21.76 13.07 -8.88
C GLY A 307 21.88 14.57 -9.14
N THR A 308 20.90 15.15 -9.85
CA THR A 308 20.91 16.59 -10.20
C THR A 308 20.73 17.51 -8.99
N HIS A 309 20.10 17.01 -7.92
CA HIS A 309 19.91 17.73 -6.66
C HIS A 309 20.83 17.22 -5.54
N ALA A 310 21.86 16.46 -5.90
CA ALA A 310 22.75 15.76 -4.99
C ALA A 310 24.21 15.87 -5.43
N LEU A 311 25.08 14.98 -4.96
CA LEU A 311 26.48 14.92 -5.41
C LEU A 311 26.56 14.45 -6.86
N SER A 312 27.65 14.81 -7.55
CA SER A 312 27.96 14.12 -8.81
C SER A 312 28.21 12.63 -8.56
N SER A 313 27.97 11.78 -9.56
CA SER A 313 28.16 10.32 -9.42
C SER A 313 29.56 9.97 -8.89
N ASP A 314 30.61 10.59 -9.44
CA ASP A 314 32.00 10.36 -9.02
C ASP A 314 32.29 10.81 -7.58
N GLU A 315 31.61 11.85 -7.09
CA GLU A 315 31.74 12.30 -5.70
C GLU A 315 30.99 11.39 -4.75
N ALA A 316 29.75 11.02 -5.10
CA ALA A 316 28.93 10.15 -4.28
C ALA A 316 29.56 8.75 -4.13
N ASP A 317 30.11 8.20 -5.22
CA ASP A 317 30.83 6.92 -5.22
C ASP A 317 32.10 6.97 -4.38
N ARG A 318 32.84 8.09 -4.40
CA ARG A 318 34.03 8.28 -3.55
C ARG A 318 33.64 8.35 -2.09
N GLN A 319 32.65 9.17 -1.75
CA GLN A 319 32.18 9.28 -0.37
C GLN A 319 31.64 7.94 0.15
N LEU A 320 30.97 7.16 -0.70
CA LEU A 320 30.49 5.83 -0.32
C LEU A 320 31.66 4.88 -0.04
N LYS A 321 32.73 4.90 -0.86
CA LYS A 321 33.93 4.08 -0.63
C LYS A 321 34.66 4.47 0.66
N ASP A 322 34.80 5.76 0.92
CA ASP A 322 35.41 6.28 2.15
C ASP A 322 34.58 5.84 3.37
N CYS A 323 33.25 5.95 3.26
CA CYS A 323 32.29 5.53 4.26
C CYS A 323 32.37 4.02 4.56
N VAL A 324 32.43 3.18 3.54
CA VAL A 324 32.57 1.72 3.67
C VAL A 324 33.89 1.35 4.37
N SER A 325 34.97 2.12 4.13
CA SER A 325 36.31 1.81 4.63
C SER A 325 36.58 2.26 6.08
N ASP A 326 35.97 3.37 6.51
CA ASP A 326 36.24 3.96 7.84
C ASP A 326 35.00 3.96 8.76
N ARG A 327 33.81 3.58 8.26
CA ARG A 327 32.49 3.52 8.94
C ARG A 327 32.05 4.74 9.78
N ASN A 328 32.87 5.77 9.87
CA ASN A 328 32.63 7.03 10.59
C ASN A 328 31.59 7.92 9.89
N CYS A 329 31.11 7.51 8.71
CA CYS A 329 30.07 8.18 7.93
C CYS A 329 28.64 7.90 8.39
N LEU A 330 28.41 6.78 9.09
CA LEU A 330 27.09 6.47 9.60
C LEU A 330 26.79 7.45 10.73
N MET A 331 25.66 8.15 10.61
CA MET A 331 25.22 9.09 11.64
C MET A 331 25.10 8.35 12.98
N ARG A 332 25.70 8.91 14.04
CA ARG A 332 25.44 8.51 15.42
C ARG A 332 24.05 8.95 15.87
#